data_AF-A0A4Q3W6L8-F1
#
_entry.id   AF-A0A4Q3W6L8-F1
#
_cell.length_a   1.000
_cell.length_b   1.000
_cell.length_c   1.000
_cell.angle_alpha   90.00
_cell.angle_beta   90.00
_cell.angle_gamma   90.00
#
_symmetry.space_group_name_H-M   'P 1'
#
loop_
_entity.id
_entity.type
_entity.pdbx_description
1 polymer ?
#
loop_
_entity_poly.entity_id
_entity_poly.type
_entity_poly.pdbx_seq_one_letter_code
_entity_poly.pdbx_strand_id
1 'polypeptide(L)' 'MNNSSIASQFSMLAKLMELHGENSFRTKNYSIAAFNIEKLPVELSDLDPGDIYAIKGIG' A
#
# COMPACT_ATOMS: atom_id res chain seq x y z
N MET A 1 1.33 11.25 9.27
CA MET A 1 1.32 11.19 7.79
C MET A 1 0.09 10.39 7.42
N ASN A 2 -0.88 11.00 6.75
CA ASN A 2 -2.22 10.40 6.70
C ASN A 2 -2.27 9.18 5.75
N ASN A 3 -3.18 8.25 6.03
CA ASN A 3 -3.36 7.03 5.22
C ASN A 3 -3.55 7.30 3.73
N SER A 4 -4.30 8.35 3.38
CA SER A 4 -4.53 8.73 1.98
C SER A 4 -3.22 9.08 1.26
N SER A 5 -2.29 9.76 1.93
CA SER A 5 -0.97 10.07 1.37
C SER A 5 -0.13 8.81 1.16
N ILE A 6 -0.18 7.86 2.10
CA ILE A 6 0.52 6.57 2.00
C ILE A 6 -0.08 5.73 0.85
N ALA A 7 -1.40 5.62 0.78
CA ALA A 7 -2.10 4.93 -0.29
C ALA A 7 -1.76 5.52 -1.67
N SER A 8 -1.70 6.85 -1.77
CA SER A 8 -1.31 7.54 -3.01
C SER A 8 0.11 7.18 -3.45
N GLN A 9 1.06 7.09 -2.52
CA GLN A 9 2.44 6.67 -2.81
C GLN A 9 2.49 5.23 -3.31
N PHE A 10 1.77 4.30 -2.66
CA PHE A 10 1.70 2.91 -3.12
C PHE A 10 1.01 2.77 -4.48
N SER A 11 -0.05 3.53 -4.73
CA SER A 11 -0.73 3.57 -6.04
C SER A 11 0.21 4.11 -7.13
N MET A 12 1.00 5.14 -6.83
CA MET A 12 1.98 5.69 -7.74
C MET A 12 3.10 4.69 -8.03
N LEU A 13 3.60 4.00 -7.00
CA LEU A 13 4.60 2.94 -7.15
C LEU A 13 4.09 1.82 -8.07
N ALA A 14 2.86 1.35 -7.86
CA ALA A 14 2.25 0.33 -8.71
C ALA A 14 2.19 0.78 -10.18
N LYS A 15 1.74 2.01 -10.44
CA LYS A 15 1.70 2.57 -11.80
C LYS A 15 3.07 2.69 -12.45
N LEU A 16 4.10 3.07 -11.66
CA LEU A 16 5.48 3.13 -12.15
C LEU A 16 6.02 1.74 -12.48
N MET A 17 5.73 0.73 -11.64
CA MET A 17 6.12 -0.65 -11.90
C MET A 17 5.43 -1.21 -13.14
N GLU A 18 4.14 -0.93 -13.32
CA GLU A 18 3.40 -1.30 -14.54
C GLU A 18 4.04 -0.68 -15.79
N LEU A 19 4.38 0.61 -15.73
CA LEU A 19 5.05 1.32 -16.82
C LEU A 19 6.43 0.73 -17.16
N HIS A 20 7.18 0.31 -16.14
CA HIS A 20 8.52 -0.27 -16.30
C HIS A 20 8.50 -1.75 -16.71
N GLY A 21 7.32 -2.35 -16.89
CA GLY A 21 7.20 -3.77 -17.24
C GLY A 21 7.64 -4.72 -16.11
N GLU A 22 7.59 -4.25 -14.86
CA GLU A 22 7.82 -5.07 -13.68
C GLU A 22 6.73 -6.13 -13.52
N ASN A 23 6.95 -7.07 -12.60
CA ASN A 23 6.08 -8.23 -12.49
C ASN A 23 4.64 -7.81 -12.12
N SER A 24 3.66 -8.18 -12.94
CA SER A 24 2.24 -7.83 -12.75
C SER A 24 1.69 -8.30 -11.39
N PHE A 25 2.26 -9.34 -10.78
CA PHE A 25 1.94 -9.78 -9.43
C PHE A 25 2.36 -8.75 -8.38
N ARG A 26 3.56 -8.18 -8.50
CA ARG A 26 4.06 -7.16 -7.57
C ARG A 26 3.28 -5.86 -7.72
N THR A 27 3.06 -5.41 -8.95
CA THR A 27 2.21 -4.26 -9.26
C THR A 27 0.82 -4.40 -8.63
N LYS A 28 0.19 -5.58 -8.78
CA LYS A 28 -1.13 -5.86 -8.21
C LYS A 28 -1.10 -5.84 -6.68
N ASN A 29 -0.06 -6.41 -6.05
CA ASN A 29 0.07 -6.38 -4.60
C ASN A 29 0.19 -4.94 -4.07
N TYR A 30 0.97 -4.08 -4.71
CA TYR A 30 1.08 -2.68 -4.30
C TYR A 30 -0.23 -1.91 -4.47
N SER A 31 -0.99 -2.17 -5.54
CA SER A 31 -2.34 -1.60 -5.71
C SER A 31 -3.32 -2.07 -4.63
N ILE A 32 -3.26 -3.34 -4.23
CA ILE A 32 -4.09 -3.89 -3.14
C ILE A 32 -3.70 -3.27 -1.80
N ALA A 33 -2.39 -3.14 -1.53
CA ALA A 33 -1.89 -2.48 -0.33
C ALA A 33 -2.40 -1.04 -0.25
N ALA A 34 -2.27 -0.26 -1.33
CA ALA A 34 -2.80 1.11 -1.39
C ALA A 34 -4.30 1.18 -1.01
N PHE A 35 -5.11 0.28 -1.58
CA PHE A 35 -6.55 0.22 -1.31
C PHE A 35 -6.89 -0.15 0.13
N ASN A 36 -6.17 -1.10 0.72
CA ASN A 36 -6.38 -1.49 2.11
C ASN A 36 -5.96 -0.37 3.06
N ILE A 37 -4.87 0.33 2.74
CA ILE A 37 -4.36 1.47 3.51
C ILE A 37 -5.38 2.61 3.51
N GLU A 38 -5.96 2.93 2.37
CA GLU A 38 -6.98 3.98 2.25
C GLU A 38 -8.24 3.68 3.07
N LYS A 39 -8.58 2.40 3.22
CA LYS A 39 -9.75 1.93 3.98
C LYS A 39 -9.50 1.71 5.47
N LEU A 40 -8.27 1.85 5.94
CA LEU A 40 -7.98 1.69 7.37
C LEU A 40 -8.69 2.79 8.17
N PRO A 41 -9.41 2.42 9.24
CA PRO A 41 -10.06 3.39 10.13
C PRO A 41 -9.06 4.12 11.05
N VAL A 42 -7.82 3.66 11.11
CA VAL A 42 -6.74 4.17 11.98
C VAL A 42 -5.54 4.58 11.13
N GLU A 43 -4.81 5.64 11.51
CA GLU A 43 -3.63 6.06 10.75
C GLU A 43 -2.46 5.07 10.93
N LEU A 44 -1.83 4.68 9.82
CA LEU A 44 -0.61 3.86 9.83
C LEU A 44 0.56 4.52 10.55
N SER A 45 0.55 5.85 10.64
CA SER A 45 1.55 6.59 11.40
C SER A 45 1.49 6.31 12.90
N ASP A 46 0.33 5.88 13.40
CA ASP A 46 0.09 5.59 14.81
C ASP A 46 0.20 4.10 15.14
N LEU A 47 0.36 3.25 14.13
CA LEU A 47 0.51 1.80 14.28
C LEU A 47 1.98 1.41 14.41
N ASP A 48 2.27 0.46 15.29
CA ASP A 48 3.60 -0.13 15.38
C ASP A 48 3.91 -0.93 14.09
N PRO A 49 5.17 -0.98 13.64
CA PRO A 49 5.55 -1.70 12.42
C PRO A 49 5.09 -3.16 12.40
N GLY A 50 5.04 -3.82 13.57
CA GLY A 50 4.56 -5.20 13.71
C GLY A 50 3.07 -5.35 13.39
N ASP A 51 2.26 -4.37 13.78
CA ASP A 51 0.82 -4.36 13.50
C ASP A 51 0.53 -4.10 12.02
N ILE A 52 1.42 -3.36 11.34
CA ILE A 52 1.32 -3.11 9.90
C ILE A 52 1.40 -4.42 9.11
N TYR A 53 2.28 -5.35 9.47
CA TYR A 53 2.39 -6.66 8.83
C TYR A 53 1.19 -7.58 9.12
N ALA A 54 0.42 -7.30 10.17
CA ALA A 54 -0.81 -8.03 10.46
C ALA A 54 -1.98 -7.54 9.59
N ILE A 55 -1.84 -6.41 8.89
CA ILE A 55 -2.87 -5.85 8.02
C ILE A 55 -2.99 -6.71 6.77
N LYS A 56 -4.18 -7.30 6.60
CA LYS A 56 -4.49 -8.15 5.45
C LYS A 56 -4.22 -7.42 4.13
N GLY A 57 -3.27 -7.92 3.35
CA GLY A 57 -2.87 -7.35 2.06
C GLY A 57 -1.67 -6.40 2.12
N ILE A 58 -0.99 -6.31 3.26
CA ILE A 58 0.35 -5.72 3.41
C ILE A 58 1.28 -6.85 3.87
N GLY A 59 2.14 -7.37 2.96
CA GLY A 59 3.03 -8.50 3.22
C GLY A 59 3.83 -8.96 1.99
#